data_AF-A0A948T3E7-F1
#
_entry.id   AF-A0A948T3E7-F1
#
_cell.length_a   1.000
_cell.length_b   1.000
_cell.length_c   1.000
_cell.angle_alpha   90.00
_cell.angle_beta   90.00
_cell.angle_gamma   90.00
#
_symmetry.space_group_name_H-M   'P 1'
#
loop_
_entity.id
_entity.type
_entity.pdbx_description
1 polymer ?
#
loop_
_entity_poly.entity_id
_entity_poly.type
_entity_poly.pdbx_seq_one_letter_code
_entity_poly.pdbx_strand_id
1 'polypeptide(L)'
;MQKTKLGVSVAVLGAAMYLLGLVGGYIPTLLMAGYVLLFEENSWLKKAAVKVLAVMLCFSFAGVVLGLLPSAVGVLNATLGVFGVGGIQLGVIGSLLAFVQSVLQFAQSVLLILLTIKALTQGTVAVPVVDELVDKAVA
;
A
#
# COMPACT_ATOMS: atom_id res chain seq x y z
N MET A 1 -11.83 11.58 23.87
CA MET A 1 -10.82 11.14 22.88
C MET A 1 -9.50 10.96 23.59
N GLN A 2 -8.86 9.79 23.48
CA GLN A 2 -7.51 9.59 24.01
C GLN A 2 -6.50 10.41 23.20
N LYS A 3 -5.52 10.99 23.90
CA LYS A 3 -4.41 11.72 23.30
C LYS A 3 -3.18 10.81 23.22
N THR A 4 -2.40 10.96 22.17
CA THR A 4 -1.10 10.31 21.97
C THR A 4 -0.03 11.00 22.81
N LYS A 5 1.15 10.40 22.95
CA LYS A 5 2.28 11.04 23.67
C LYS A 5 2.77 12.33 22.99
N LEU A 6 2.46 12.51 21.70
CA LEU A 6 2.63 13.75 20.94
C LEU A 6 1.59 14.86 21.26
N GLY A 7 0.61 14.60 22.12
CA GLY A 7 -0.44 15.57 22.48
C GLY A 7 -1.58 15.71 21.46
N VAL A 8 -1.49 15.04 20.31
CA VAL A 8 -2.53 14.97 19.27
C VAL A 8 -3.56 13.88 19.60
N SER A 9 -4.76 13.93 19.02
CA SER A 9 -5.73 12.85 19.21
C SER A 9 -5.29 11.58 18.47
N VAL A 10 -5.58 10.42 19.06
CA VAL A 10 -5.30 9.11 18.45
C VAL A 10 -5.92 9.00 17.04
N ALA A 11 -7.13 9.54 16.86
CA ALA A 11 -7.84 9.52 15.58
C ALA A 11 -7.11 10.34 14.49
N VAL A 12 -6.61 11.53 14.85
CA VAL A 12 -5.87 12.39 13.91
C VAL A 12 -4.52 11.77 13.58
N LEU A 13 -3.82 11.16 14.55
CA LEU A 13 -2.56 10.47 14.28
C LEU A 13 -2.76 9.25 13.36
N GLY A 14 -3.83 8.48 13.58
CA GLY A 14 -4.22 7.38 12.68
C GLY A 14 -4.53 7.87 11.27
N ALA A 15 -5.31 8.94 11.13
CA ALA A 15 -5.60 9.56 9.84
C ALA A 15 -4.32 10.08 9.15
N ALA A 16 -3.44 10.73 9.89
CA ALA A 16 -2.16 11.20 9.37
C ALA A 16 -1.30 10.06 8.83
N MET A 17 -1.26 8.91 9.49
CA MET A 17 -0.55 7.72 8.98
C MET A 17 -1.12 7.22 7.65
N TYR A 18 -2.44 7.09 7.52
CA TYR A 18 -3.05 6.69 6.25
C TYR A 18 -2.78 7.70 5.13
N LEU A 19 -2.78 9.00 5.45
CA LEU A 19 -2.46 10.06 4.50
C LEU A 19 -0.97 10.05 4.12
N LEU A 20 -0.07 9.78 5.07
CA LEU A 20 1.35 9.54 4.79
C LEU A 20 1.56 8.32 3.90
N GLY A 21 0.79 7.24 4.10
CA GLY A 21 0.81 6.07 3.23
C GLY A 21 0.36 6.39 1.80
N LEU A 22 -0.53 7.37 1.63
CA LEU A 22 -1.02 7.83 0.34
C LEU A 22 -0.04 8.78 -0.37
N VAL A 23 0.51 9.77 0.35
CA VAL A 23 1.26 10.89 -0.25
C VAL A 23 2.77 10.80 0.01
N GLY A 24 3.17 10.34 1.18
CA GLY A 24 4.57 10.30 1.62
C GLY A 24 5.33 9.03 1.20
N GLY A 25 4.61 7.97 0.82
CA GLY A 25 5.22 6.68 0.48
C GLY A 25 5.76 5.93 1.71
N TYR A 26 6.64 4.96 1.48
CA TYR A 26 7.02 3.99 2.52
C TYR A 26 7.86 4.58 3.65
N ILE A 27 8.83 5.45 3.36
CA ILE A 27 9.78 5.97 4.35
C ILE A 27 9.08 6.72 5.50
N PRO A 28 8.29 7.78 5.24
CA PRO A 28 7.63 8.50 6.33
C PRO A 28 6.58 7.64 7.04
N THR A 29 5.92 6.74 6.31
CA THR A 29 4.92 5.83 6.89
C THR A 29 5.56 4.82 7.83
N LEU A 30 6.72 4.26 7.48
CA LEU A 30 7.48 3.35 8.33
C LEU A 30 8.01 4.03 9.59
N LEU A 31 8.53 5.26 9.47
CA LEU A 31 8.98 6.04 10.61
C LEU A 31 7.83 6.31 11.59
N MET A 32 6.67 6.72 11.06
CA MET A 32 5.50 7.01 11.88
C MET A 32 4.90 5.77 12.51
N ALA A 33 4.79 4.68 11.74
CA ALA A 33 4.32 3.39 12.24
C ALA A 33 5.28 2.82 13.30
N GLY A 34 6.59 2.93 13.08
CA GLY A 34 7.62 2.54 14.04
C GLY A 34 7.51 3.31 15.35
N TYR A 35 7.32 4.63 15.27
CA TYR A 35 7.06 5.45 16.45
C TYR A 35 5.81 4.96 17.21
N VAL A 36 4.69 4.75 16.51
CA VAL A 36 3.43 4.30 17.12
C VAL A 36 3.58 2.93 17.79
N LEU A 37 4.25 1.98 17.13
CA LEU A 37 4.39 0.62 17.66
C LEU A 37 5.26 0.59 18.91
N LEU A 38 6.33 1.39 18.95
CA LEU A 38 7.29 1.44 20.05
C LEU A 38 6.83 2.30 21.24
N PHE A 39 6.20 3.45 20.98
CA PHE A 39 5.97 4.46 22.02
C PHE A 39 4.51 4.66 22.43
N GLU A 40 3.55 4.37 21.55
CA GLU A 40 2.13 4.53 21.87
C GLU A 40 1.57 3.29 22.56
N GLU A 41 0.56 3.47 23.42
CA GLU A 41 -0.07 2.36 24.17
C GLU A 41 -1.44 1.99 23.59
N ASN A 42 -2.03 2.88 22.80
CA ASN A 42 -3.36 2.67 22.24
C ASN A 42 -3.36 1.51 21.23
N SER A 43 -4.12 0.46 21.54
CA SER A 43 -4.19 -0.77 20.73
C SER A 43 -4.77 -0.53 19.33
N TRP A 44 -5.79 0.33 19.21
CA TRP A 44 -6.38 0.69 17.92
C TRP A 44 -5.36 1.39 17.01
N LEU A 45 -4.55 2.29 17.58
CA LEU A 45 -3.54 3.03 16.85
C LEU A 45 -2.40 2.13 16.36
N LYS A 46 -1.97 1.17 17.19
CA LYS A 46 -1.01 0.13 16.77
C LYS A 46 -1.56 -0.71 15.63
N LYS A 47 -2.82 -1.14 15.72
CA LYS A 47 -3.49 -1.85 14.61
C LYS A 47 -3.55 -0.99 13.35
N ALA A 48 -3.85 0.30 13.47
CA ALA A 48 -3.86 1.22 12.34
C ALA A 48 -2.47 1.39 11.69
N ALA A 49 -1.40 1.45 12.50
CA ALA A 49 -0.02 1.50 12.02
C ALA A 49 0.38 0.26 11.23
N VAL A 50 0.03 -0.93 11.71
CA VAL A 50 0.27 -2.18 10.96
C VAL A 50 -0.61 -2.23 9.70
N LYS A 51 -1.87 -1.79 9.81
CA LYS A 51 -2.82 -1.81 8.70
C LYS A 51 -2.39 -0.96 7.52
N VAL A 52 -1.91 0.27 7.73
CA VAL A 52 -1.44 1.12 6.63
C VAL A 52 -0.27 0.45 5.90
N LEU A 53 0.68 -0.13 6.63
CA LEU A 53 1.82 -0.83 6.05
C LEU A 53 1.38 -2.08 5.28
N ALA A 54 0.47 -2.87 5.84
CA ALA A 54 -0.05 -4.08 5.22
C ALA A 54 -0.84 -3.77 3.93
N VAL A 55 -1.66 -2.72 3.92
CA VAL A 55 -2.33 -2.24 2.70
C VAL A 55 -1.29 -1.88 1.63
N MET A 56 -0.32 -1.03 1.97
CA MET A 56 0.69 -0.59 1.00
C MET A 56 1.46 -1.79 0.42
N LEU A 57 1.90 -2.71 1.28
CA LEU A 57 2.62 -3.91 0.87
C LEU A 57 1.77 -4.83 -0.02
N CYS A 58 0.50 -5.07 0.33
CA CYS A 58 -0.38 -5.95 -0.44
C CYS A 58 -0.60 -5.43 -1.86
N PHE A 59 -0.90 -4.14 -2.01
CA PHE A 59 -1.10 -3.53 -3.32
C PHE A 59 0.22 -3.45 -4.11
N SER A 60 1.33 -3.12 -3.45
CA SER A 60 2.64 -3.09 -4.11
C SER A 60 3.06 -4.48 -4.60
N PHE A 61 2.82 -5.53 -3.80
CA PHE A 61 3.12 -6.90 -4.20
C PHE A 61 2.29 -7.31 -5.42
N ALA A 62 0.99 -7.03 -5.41
CA ALA A 62 0.13 -7.29 -6.57
C ALA A 62 0.60 -6.51 -7.81
N GLY A 63 1.01 -5.25 -7.64
CA GLY A 63 1.60 -4.44 -8.71
C GLY A 63 2.88 -5.05 -9.28
N VAL A 64 3.78 -5.55 -8.42
CA VAL A 64 5.01 -6.24 -8.84
C VAL A 64 4.68 -7.50 -9.65
N VAL A 65 3.77 -8.34 -9.17
CA VAL A 65 3.37 -9.58 -9.87
C VAL A 65 2.82 -9.27 -11.26
N LEU A 66 1.97 -8.24 -11.39
CA LEU A 66 1.46 -7.80 -12.69
C LEU A 66 2.54 -7.19 -13.59
N GLY A 67 3.59 -6.60 -13.00
CA GLY A 67 4.73 -6.02 -13.71
C GLY A 67 5.73 -7.04 -14.24
N LEU A 68 5.78 -8.26 -13.70
CA LEU A 68 6.73 -9.29 -14.13
C LEU A 68 6.57 -9.67 -15.60
N LEU A 69 5.33 -9.74 -16.10
CA LEU A 69 5.02 -10.10 -17.48
C LEU A 69 5.60 -9.11 -18.50
N PRO A 70 5.30 -7.79 -18.44
CA PRO A 70 5.88 -6.83 -19.37
C PRO A 70 7.40 -6.71 -19.20
N SER A 71 7.92 -6.83 -17.98
CA SER A 71 9.36 -6.84 -17.74
C SER A 71 10.06 -8.03 -18.40
N ALA A 72 9.51 -9.24 -18.28
CA ALA A 72 10.07 -10.43 -18.91
C ALA A 72 10.10 -10.32 -20.44
N VAL A 73 9.02 -9.80 -21.04
CA VAL A 73 8.98 -9.57 -22.49
C VAL A 73 9.94 -8.44 -22.91
N GLY A 74 10.10 -7.41 -22.08
CA GLY A 74 11.11 -6.38 -22.29
C GLY A 74 12.53 -6.94 -22.36
N VAL A 75 12.89 -7.86 -21.45
CA VAL A 75 14.20 -8.54 -21.46
C VAL A 75 14.38 -9.40 -22.71
N LEU A 76 13.36 -10.14 -23.11
CA LEU A 76 13.39 -10.94 -24.33
C LEU A 76 13.59 -10.07 -25.57
N ASN A 77 12.85 -8.97 -25.69
CA ASN A 77 12.97 -8.03 -26.79
C ASN A 77 14.34 -7.35 -26.84
N ALA A 78 14.90 -6.96 -25.70
CA ALA A 78 16.25 -6.41 -25.64
C ALA A 78 17.29 -7.43 -26.13
N THR A 79 17.12 -8.70 -25.78
CA THR A 79 18.00 -9.79 -26.21
C THR A 79 17.87 -10.04 -27.71
N LEU A 80 16.65 -10.18 -28.24
CA LEU A 80 16.40 -10.38 -29.68
C LEU A 80 16.92 -9.20 -30.51
N GLY A 81 16.80 -7.97 -29.99
CA GLY A 81 17.35 -6.77 -30.63
C GLY A 81 18.87 -6.80 -30.77
N VAL A 82 19.60 -7.34 -29.78
CA VAL A 82 21.06 -7.53 -29.88
C VAL A 82 21.44 -8.48 -31.02
N PHE A 83 20.60 -9.48 -31.29
CA PHE A 83 20.79 -10.45 -32.38
C PHE A 83 20.18 -10.03 -33.72
N GLY A 84 19.62 -8.82 -33.82
CA GLY A 84 18.97 -8.32 -35.04
C GLY A 84 17.68 -9.05 -35.42
N VAL A 85 17.08 -9.79 -34.49
CA VAL A 85 15.82 -10.52 -34.68
C VAL A 85 14.66 -9.58 -34.33
N GLY A 86 13.59 -9.59 -35.14
CA GLY A 86 12.39 -8.80 -34.88
C GLY A 86 11.82 -9.09 -33.48
N GLY A 87 11.40 -8.03 -32.77
CA GLY A 87 10.86 -8.13 -31.41
C GLY A 87 9.41 -8.61 -31.35
N ILE A 88 9.00 -9.07 -30.17
CA ILE A 88 7.64 -9.49 -29.83
C ILE A 88 6.86 -8.24 -29.39
N GLN A 89 5.79 -7.90 -30.10
CA GLN A 89 4.89 -6.82 -29.70
C GLN A 89 3.74 -7.35 -28.84
N LEU A 90 3.59 -6.81 -27.62
CA LEU A 90 2.48 -7.14 -26.73
C LEU A 90 1.19 -6.35 -26.99
N GLY A 91 1.17 -5.43 -27.96
CA GLY A 91 0.02 -4.63 -28.39
C GLY A 91 -1.13 -4.52 -27.38
N VAL A 92 -2.17 -5.34 -27.56
CA VAL A 92 -3.39 -5.35 -26.74
C VAL A 92 -3.16 -5.88 -25.31
N ILE A 93 -2.31 -6.89 -25.14
CA ILE A 93 -1.98 -7.49 -23.83
C ILE A 93 -1.25 -6.47 -22.95
N GLY A 94 -0.29 -5.74 -23.52
CA GLY A 94 0.45 -4.68 -22.81
C GLY A 94 -0.49 -3.59 -22.30
N SER A 95 -1.43 -3.13 -23.13
CA SER A 95 -2.43 -2.13 -22.74
C SER A 95 -3.40 -2.64 -21.67
N LEU A 96 -3.84 -3.91 -21.76
CA LEU A 96 -4.68 -4.55 -20.74
C LEU A 96 -3.97 -4.64 -19.39
N LEU A 97 -2.70 -5.06 -19.38
CA LEU A 97 -1.91 -5.15 -18.15
C LEU A 97 -1.68 -3.76 -17.53
N ALA A 98 -1.35 -2.76 -18.34
CA ALA A 98 -1.22 -1.38 -17.88
C ALA A 98 -2.54 -0.86 -17.28
N PHE A 99 -3.67 -1.14 -17.93
CA PHE A 99 -4.99 -0.79 -17.40
C PHE A 99 -5.25 -1.43 -16.04
N VAL A 100 -4.98 -2.73 -15.88
CA VAL A 100 -5.17 -3.43 -14.60
C VAL A 100 -4.26 -2.84 -13.52
N GLN A 101 -3.01 -2.51 -13.84
CA GLN A 101 -2.11 -1.84 -12.90
C GLN A 101 -2.63 -0.46 -12.47
N SER A 102 -3.18 0.33 -13.41
CA SER A 102 -3.79 1.62 -13.09
C SER A 102 -5.02 1.48 -12.19
N VAL A 103 -5.90 0.50 -12.47
CA VAL A 103 -7.06 0.20 -11.62
C VAL A 103 -6.60 -0.21 -10.22
N LEU A 104 -5.54 -1.00 -10.11
CA LEU A 104 -4.99 -1.45 -8.83
C LEU A 104 -4.43 -0.29 -8.00
N GLN A 105 -3.67 0.62 -8.60
CA GLN A 105 -3.16 1.83 -7.93
C GLN A 105 -4.29 2.80 -7.53
N PHE A 106 -5.29 2.94 -8.40
CA PHE A 106 -6.49 3.73 -8.10
C PHE A 106 -7.26 3.15 -6.91
N ALA A 107 -7.46 1.83 -6.88
CA ALA A 107 -8.11 1.14 -5.78
C ALA A 107 -7.35 1.29 -4.45
N GLN A 108 -6.01 1.18 -4.47
CA GLN A 108 -5.17 1.46 -3.28
C GLN A 108 -5.41 2.87 -2.75
N SER A 109 -5.42 3.85 -3.66
CA SER A 109 -5.57 5.26 -3.32
C SER A 109 -6.94 5.54 -2.69
N VAL A 110 -8.01 5.03 -3.31
CA VAL A 110 -9.38 5.14 -2.76
C VAL A 110 -9.47 4.50 -1.38
N LEU A 111 -8.89 3.31 -1.21
CA LEU A 111 -8.92 2.60 0.07
C LEU A 111 -8.20 3.37 1.19
N LEU A 112 -7.03 3.94 0.91
CA LEU A 112 -6.29 4.78 1.87
C LEU A 112 -7.05 6.08 2.20
N ILE A 113 -7.71 6.69 1.23
CA ILE A 113 -8.57 7.87 1.47
C ILE A 113 -9.74 7.49 2.40
N LEU A 114 -10.43 6.38 2.12
CA LEU A 114 -11.54 5.90 2.95
C LEU A 114 -11.07 5.57 4.38
N LEU A 115 -9.90 4.94 4.52
CA LEU A 115 -9.30 4.68 5.83
C LEU A 115 -8.93 5.96 6.56
N THR A 116 -8.40 6.97 5.86
CA THR A 116 -8.11 8.29 6.43
C THR A 116 -9.37 8.93 7.02
N ILE A 117 -10.46 8.94 6.26
CA ILE A 117 -11.74 9.52 6.72
C ILE A 117 -12.31 8.74 7.91
N LYS A 118 -12.30 7.40 7.84
CA LYS A 118 -12.80 6.57 8.95
C LYS A 118 -11.92 6.64 10.19
N ALA A 119 -10.62 6.84 10.05
CA ALA A 119 -9.71 6.96 11.17
C ALA A 119 -10.05 8.14 12.09
N LEU A 120 -10.63 9.21 11.54
CA LEU A 120 -11.08 10.39 12.31
C LEU A 120 -12.17 10.05 13.34
N THR A 121 -12.94 8.98 13.13
CA THR A 121 -13.94 8.48 14.08
C THR A 121 -13.46 7.25 14.84
N GLN A 122 -12.17 6.92 14.76
CA GLN A 122 -11.59 5.64 15.21
C GLN A 122 -12.23 4.42 14.53
N GLY A 123 -12.89 4.62 13.39
CA GLY A 123 -13.41 3.55 12.55
C GLY A 123 -12.30 2.94 11.68
N THR A 124 -12.55 1.72 11.19
CA THR A 124 -11.72 1.08 10.18
C THR A 124 -12.60 0.53 9.05
N VAL A 125 -12.06 0.43 7.84
CA VAL A 125 -12.70 -0.30 6.74
C VAL A 125 -12.24 -1.74 6.81
N ALA A 126 -13.15 -2.71 6.90
CA ALA A 126 -12.78 -4.11 6.89
C ALA A 126 -12.24 -4.49 5.50
N VAL A 127 -11.01 -5.02 5.47
CA VAL A 127 -10.34 -5.52 4.28
C VAL A 127 -9.85 -6.92 4.65
N PRO A 128 -10.62 -7.99 4.37
CA PRO A 128 -10.43 -9.31 4.98
C PRO A 128 -9.00 -9.85 4.85
N VAL A 129 -8.41 -9.72 3.66
CA VAL A 129 -7.05 -10.20 3.35
C VAL A 129 -5.98 -9.42 4.15
N VAL A 130 -6.19 -8.12 4.36
CA VAL A 130 -5.26 -7.28 5.11
C VAL A 130 -5.47 -7.44 6.61
N ASP A 131 -6.72 -7.55 7.05
CA ASP A 131 -7.09 -7.67 8.46
C ASP A 131 -6.56 -8.99 9.04
N GLU A 132 -6.59 -10.09 8.28
CA GLU A 132 -5.99 -11.36 8.70
C GLU A 132 -4.45 -11.27 8.88
N LEU A 133 -3.78 -10.52 8.00
CA LEU A 133 -2.33 -10.25 8.13
C LEU A 133 -2.03 -9.35 9.34
N VAL A 134 -2.86 -8.35 9.58
CA VAL A 134 -2.72 -7.44 10.72
C VAL A 134 -2.93 -8.19 12.03
N ASP A 135 -3.96 -9.02 12.13
CA ASP A 135 -4.25 -9.79 13.34
C ASP A 135 -3.12 -10.79 13.64
N LYS A 136 -2.51 -11.39 12.61
CA LYS A 136 -1.32 -12.25 12.80
C LYS A 136 -0.06 -11.49 13.23
N ALA A 137 0.06 -10.22 12.88
CA ALA A 137 1.23 -9.39 13.21
C ALA A 137 1.11 -8.65 14.56
N VAL A 138 -0.11 -8.50 15.09
CA VAL A 138 -0.40 -7.79 16.35
C VAL A 138 -0.79 -8.74 17.50
N ALA A 139 -1.05 -10.04 17.21
CA ALA A 139 -1.21 -11.09 18.22
C ALA A 139 0.11 -11.41 18.93
#